data_AF-G0EGV2-F1
#
_entry.id   AF-G0EGV2-F1
#
_cell.length_a   1.000
_cell.length_b   1.000
_cell.length_c   1.000
_cell.angle_alpha   90.00
_cell.angle_beta   90.00
_cell.angle_gamma   90.00
#
_symmetry.space_group_name_H-M   'P 1'
#
loop_
_entity.id
_entity.type
_entity.pdbx_description
1 polymer ?
#
loop_
_entity_poly.entity_id
_entity_poly.type
_entity_poly.pdbx_seq_one_letter_code
_entity_poly.pdbx_strand_id
1 'polypeptide(L)'
;MSVGGRSASKIDEEIVRMYTEGVPVRMIVEKLGVGYYRIYSVLRRYGVGPARRGSYKHRGRLTEMELKEIRELWMRGETIYSIAKRLGRPASTVYYALKRMGLLDNKGDGEARIGYPKG
;
A
#
# COMPACT_ATOMS: atom_id res chain seq x y z
N MET A 1 -14.84 2.04 -22.04
CA MET A 1 -13.53 2.35 -21.44
C MET A 1 -13.05 3.68 -22.01
N SER A 2 -12.74 4.67 -21.17
CA SER A 2 -11.81 5.78 -21.46
C SER A 2 -11.79 6.74 -20.25
N VAL A 3 -10.73 6.66 -19.46
CA VAL A 3 -10.42 7.69 -18.44
C VAL A 3 -9.55 8.75 -19.11
N GLY A 4 -10.02 10.00 -19.06
CA GLY A 4 -9.49 11.12 -19.84
C GLY A 4 -8.00 11.39 -19.63
N GLY A 5 -7.24 11.24 -20.71
CA GLY A 5 -5.92 11.85 -20.84
C GLY A 5 -6.08 13.37 -20.90
N ARG A 6 -5.80 14.06 -19.79
CA ARG A 6 -5.59 15.50 -19.81
C ARG A 6 -4.21 15.74 -20.42
N SER A 7 -4.17 16.43 -21.56
CA SER A 7 -2.94 16.82 -22.27
C SER A 7 -1.94 17.46 -21.30
N ALA A 8 -0.65 17.18 -21.47
CA ALA A 8 0.44 17.76 -20.68
C ALA A 8 0.35 19.29 -20.74
N SER A 9 0.22 19.95 -19.58
CA SER A 9 0.21 21.41 -19.54
C SER A 9 1.64 21.94 -19.53
N LYS A 10 1.91 23.11 -20.12
CA LYS A 10 3.24 23.78 -20.02
C LYS A 10 3.71 23.91 -18.57
N ILE A 11 2.77 24.04 -17.62
CA ILE A 11 3.06 24.08 -16.19
C ILE A 11 3.56 22.72 -15.68
N ASP A 12 3.01 21.60 -16.18
CA ASP A 12 3.45 20.26 -15.79
C ASP A 12 4.89 19.99 -16.27
N GLU A 13 5.24 20.42 -17.48
CA GLU A 13 6.61 20.33 -18.04
C GLU A 13 7.61 21.21 -17.25
N GLU A 14 7.22 22.44 -16.92
CA GLU A 14 8.04 23.36 -16.12
C GLU A 14 8.31 22.80 -14.72
N ILE A 15 7.30 22.20 -14.08
CA ILE A 15 7.44 21.52 -12.78
C ILE A 15 8.47 20.40 -12.87
N VAL A 16 8.38 19.55 -13.90
CA VAL A 16 9.30 18.42 -14.10
C VAL A 16 10.71 18.96 -14.32
N ARG A 17 10.90 19.94 -15.21
CA ARG A 17 12.21 20.50 -15.53
C ARG A 17 12.90 21.08 -14.28
N MET A 18 12.23 22.00 -13.57
CA MET A 18 12.79 22.62 -12.37
C MET A 18 13.14 21.59 -11.29
N TYR A 19 12.31 20.56 -11.11
CA TYR A 19 12.58 19.51 -10.14
C TYR A 19 13.79 18.64 -10.56
N THR A 20 13.89 18.28 -11.84
CA THR A 20 15.04 17.50 -12.35
C THR A 20 16.35 18.28 -12.34
N GLU A 21 16.29 19.61 -12.41
CA GLU A 21 17.43 20.52 -12.22
C GLU A 21 17.82 20.69 -10.74
N GLY A 22 17.11 20.04 -9.82
CA GLY A 22 17.40 20.09 -8.38
C GLY A 22 16.83 21.30 -7.65
N VAL A 23 15.94 22.07 -8.28
CA VAL A 23 15.29 23.21 -7.62
C VAL A 23 14.40 22.69 -6.47
N PRO A 24 14.55 23.23 -5.24
CA PRO A 24 13.72 22.81 -4.12
C PRO A 24 12.23 23.02 -4.40
N VAL A 25 11.39 22.04 -4.06
CA VAL A 25 9.93 22.07 -4.33
C VAL A 25 9.27 23.35 -3.79
N ARG A 26 9.73 23.87 -2.64
CA ARG A 26 9.25 25.16 -2.10
C ARG A 26 9.43 26.31 -3.10
N MET A 27 10.59 26.41 -3.74
CA MET A 27 10.86 27.43 -4.75
C MET A 27 10.00 27.24 -6.00
N ILE A 28 9.68 25.99 -6.37
CA ILE A 28 8.76 25.68 -7.47
C ILE A 28 7.33 26.16 -7.13
N VAL A 29 6.88 25.97 -5.89
CA VAL A 29 5.58 26.49 -5.40
C VAL A 29 5.54 28.01 -5.51
N GLU A 30 6.56 28.69 -4.99
CA GLU A 30 6.65 30.15 -4.99
C GLU A 30 6.72 30.72 -6.41
N LYS A 31 7.51 30.09 -7.31
CA LYS A 31 7.71 30.58 -8.68
C LYS A 31 6.52 30.33 -9.61
N LEU A 32 5.83 29.21 -9.45
CA LEU A 32 4.75 28.79 -10.37
C LEU A 32 3.33 29.01 -9.79
N GLY A 33 3.22 29.36 -8.50
CA GLY A 33 1.91 29.50 -7.83
C GLY A 33 1.15 28.17 -7.72
N VAL A 34 1.85 27.03 -7.78
CA VAL A 34 1.25 25.70 -7.77
C VAL A 34 1.44 25.04 -6.42
N GLY A 35 0.34 24.62 -5.79
CA GLY A 35 0.41 23.95 -4.49
C GLY A 35 1.19 22.62 -4.52
N TYR A 36 1.82 22.30 -3.38
CA TYR A 36 2.64 21.08 -3.19
C TYR A 36 1.99 19.80 -3.70
N TYR A 37 0.69 19.59 -3.43
CA TYR A 37 -0.03 18.40 -3.86
C TYR A 37 -0.02 18.22 -5.38
N ARG A 38 -0.25 19.31 -6.14
CA ARG A 38 -0.26 19.29 -7.60
C ARG A 38 1.14 19.02 -8.15
N ILE A 39 2.17 19.64 -7.58
CA ILE A 39 3.59 19.37 -7.94
C ILE A 39 3.90 17.88 -7.78
N TYR A 40 3.69 17.31 -6.59
CA TYR A 40 3.98 15.88 -6.37
C TYR A 40 3.10 14.95 -7.21
N SER A 41 1.87 15.36 -7.56
CA SER A 41 1.03 14.60 -8.49
C SER A 41 1.59 14.60 -9.91
N VAL A 42 2.10 15.73 -10.39
CA VAL A 42 2.75 15.85 -11.70
C VAL A 42 4.03 15.02 -11.70
N LEU A 43 4.92 15.21 -10.73
CA LEU A 43 6.18 14.46 -10.65
C LEU A 43 5.96 12.93 -10.62
N ARG A 44 4.91 12.46 -9.93
CA ARG A 44 4.53 11.03 -9.95
C ARG A 44 4.01 10.57 -11.31
N ARG A 45 3.20 11.38 -12.00
CA ARG A 45 2.68 11.06 -13.33
C ARG A 45 3.82 10.94 -14.36
N TYR A 46 4.85 11.77 -14.21
CA TYR A 46 6.04 11.78 -15.06
C TYR A 46 7.16 10.85 -14.57
N GLY A 47 6.94 10.07 -13.49
CA GLY A 47 7.90 9.08 -13.00
C GLY A 47 9.17 9.65 -12.32
N VAL A 48 9.29 10.97 -12.17
CA VAL A 48 10.45 11.64 -11.56
C VAL A 48 10.25 11.97 -10.07
N GLY A 49 9.02 11.81 -9.57
CA GLY A 49 8.69 12.10 -8.18
C GLY A 49 9.30 11.09 -7.20
N PRO A 50 9.38 11.45 -5.91
CA PRO A 50 9.85 10.52 -4.90
C PRO A 50 8.98 9.26 -4.91
N ALA A 51 9.65 8.10 -4.86
CA ALA A 51 8.96 6.83 -4.64
C ALA A 51 8.08 6.97 -3.40
N ARG A 52 6.85 6.46 -3.45
CA ARG A 52 5.97 6.47 -2.28
C ARG A 52 6.69 5.70 -1.16
N ARG A 53 7.14 6.40 -0.11
CA ARG A 53 7.52 5.78 1.16
C ARG A 53 6.26 5.09 1.68
N GLY A 54 6.09 3.80 1.40
CA GLY A 54 4.91 3.09 1.88
C GLY A 54 4.35 1.96 1.03
N SER A 55 4.99 1.53 -0.06
CA SER A 55 4.85 0.12 -0.44
C SER A 55 5.77 -0.70 0.46
N TYR A 56 5.43 -0.78 1.76
CA TYR A 56 5.98 -1.86 2.59
C TYR A 56 5.76 -3.12 1.75
N LYS A 57 6.82 -3.86 1.37
CA LYS A 57 6.75 -4.98 0.41
C LYS A 57 5.59 -5.96 0.71
N HIS A 58 5.15 -5.97 1.96
CA HIS A 58 4.12 -6.82 2.53
C HIS A 58 2.74 -6.15 2.79
N ARG A 59 2.52 -4.91 2.32
CA ARG A 59 1.19 -4.23 2.29
C ARG A 59 0.46 -4.38 0.95
N GLY A 60 1.07 -5.03 -0.03
CA GLY A 60 0.41 -5.38 -1.30
C GLY A 60 -0.66 -6.45 -1.12
N ARG A 61 -1.46 -6.67 -2.17
CA ARG A 61 -2.44 -7.76 -2.23
C ARG A 61 -1.74 -9.11 -1.97
N LEU A 62 -2.39 -10.01 -1.24
CA LEU A 62 -1.88 -11.37 -1.06
C LEU A 62 -1.89 -12.07 -2.42
N THR A 63 -0.80 -12.77 -2.71
CA THR A 63 -0.71 -13.68 -3.87
C THR A 63 -1.55 -14.93 -3.62
N GLU A 64 -1.86 -15.66 -4.68
CA GLU A 64 -2.60 -16.93 -4.57
C GLU A 64 -1.84 -17.97 -3.73
N MET A 65 -0.50 -18.01 -3.84
CA MET A 65 0.35 -18.87 -3.01
C MET A 65 0.25 -18.50 -1.53
N GLU A 66 0.31 -17.21 -1.20
CA GLU A 66 0.15 -16.75 0.19
C GLU A 66 -1.25 -17.07 0.74
N LEU A 67 -2.31 -16.94 -0.09
CA LEU A 67 -3.67 -17.33 0.30
C LEU A 67 -3.76 -18.83 0.59
N LYS A 68 -3.14 -19.67 -0.25
CA LYS A 68 -3.08 -21.11 -0.04
C LYS A 68 -2.33 -21.46 1.25
N GLU A 69 -1.17 -20.84 1.49
CA GLU A 69 -0.39 -21.06 2.71
C GLU A 69 -1.15 -20.61 3.97
N ILE A 70 -1.82 -19.45 3.93
CA ILE A 70 -2.68 -18.97 5.03
C ILE A 70 -3.76 -20.02 5.37
N ARG A 71 -4.42 -20.55 4.35
CA ARG A 71 -5.46 -21.58 4.53
C ARG A 71 -4.89 -22.85 5.14
N GLU A 72 -3.78 -23.37 4.61
CA GLU A 72 -3.17 -24.60 5.09
C GLU A 72 -2.70 -24.48 6.55
N LEU A 73 -2.04 -23.38 6.91
CA LEU A 73 -1.59 -23.15 8.28
C LEU A 73 -2.78 -23.00 9.24
N TRP A 74 -3.82 -22.29 8.84
CA TRP A 74 -5.04 -22.16 9.65
C TRP A 74 -5.72 -23.51 9.91
N MET A 75 -5.82 -24.37 8.88
CA MET A 75 -6.37 -25.72 9.01
C MET A 75 -5.54 -26.62 9.92
N ARG A 76 -4.22 -26.36 10.04
CA ARG A 76 -3.33 -27.03 11.01
C ARG A 76 -3.46 -26.50 12.44
N GLY A 77 -4.29 -25.47 12.67
CA GLY A 77 -4.52 -24.88 13.99
C GLY A 77 -3.54 -23.76 14.36
N GLU A 78 -2.74 -23.26 13.43
CA GLU A 78 -1.87 -22.11 13.67
C GLU A 78 -2.67 -20.84 13.98
N THR A 79 -2.09 -19.96 14.78
CA THR A 79 -2.69 -18.67 15.14
C THR A 79 -2.53 -17.65 14.02
N ILE A 80 -3.41 -16.64 13.98
CA ILE A 80 -3.27 -15.51 13.04
C ILE A 80 -1.90 -14.83 13.20
N TYR A 81 -1.43 -14.68 14.43
CA TYR A 81 -0.14 -14.06 14.72
C TYR A 81 1.05 -14.87 14.19
N SER A 82 1.08 -16.19 14.42
CA SER A 82 2.17 -17.05 13.92
C SER A 82 2.21 -17.09 12.40
N ILE A 83 1.04 -17.18 11.74
CA ILE A 83 0.90 -17.11 10.28
C ILE A 83 1.42 -15.76 9.76
N ALA A 84 1.00 -14.66 10.39
CA ALA A 84 1.42 -13.31 10.01
C ALA A 84 2.94 -13.13 10.12
N LYS A 85 3.54 -13.57 11.23
CA LYS A 85 4.98 -13.53 11.46
C LYS A 85 5.74 -14.35 10.41
N ARG A 86 5.26 -15.56 10.09
CA ARG A 86 5.87 -16.44 9.08
C ARG A 86 5.86 -15.83 7.69
N LEU A 87 4.76 -15.19 7.30
CA LEU A 87 4.59 -14.57 5.98
C LEU A 87 5.18 -13.15 5.90
N GLY A 88 5.65 -12.58 7.01
CA GLY A 88 6.05 -11.18 7.08
C GLY A 88 4.89 -10.21 6.81
N ARG A 89 3.65 -10.63 7.05
CA ARG A 89 2.43 -9.88 6.74
C ARG A 89 1.83 -9.28 8.02
N PRO A 90 1.07 -8.17 7.94
CA PRO A 90 0.28 -7.70 9.07
C PRO A 90 -0.75 -8.75 9.50
N ALA A 91 -0.95 -8.91 10.81
CA ALA A 91 -1.97 -9.83 11.35
C ALA A 91 -3.38 -9.52 10.83
N SER A 92 -3.70 -8.24 10.66
CA SER A 92 -4.96 -7.80 10.04
C SER A 92 -5.13 -8.31 8.62
N THR A 93 -4.06 -8.36 7.82
CA THR A 93 -4.10 -8.90 6.45
C THR A 93 -4.49 -10.38 6.45
N VAL A 94 -3.91 -11.17 7.37
CA VAL A 94 -4.23 -12.60 7.53
C VAL A 94 -5.66 -12.78 8.02
N TYR A 95 -6.09 -12.01 9.03
CA TYR A 95 -7.48 -12.02 9.53
C TYR A 95 -8.48 -11.79 8.40
N TYR A 96 -8.32 -10.72 7.60
CA TYR A 96 -9.24 -10.43 6.51
C TYR A 96 -9.14 -11.41 5.34
N ALA A 97 -8.02 -12.11 5.18
CA ALA A 97 -7.92 -13.20 4.21
C ALA A 97 -8.79 -14.38 4.64
N LEU A 98 -8.63 -14.85 5.88
CA LEU A 98 -9.41 -15.95 6.44
C LEU A 98 -10.91 -15.64 6.49
N LYS A 99 -11.28 -14.41 6.89
CA LYS A 99 -12.67 -13.95 6.88
C LYS A 99 -13.29 -13.99 5.47
N ARG A 100 -12.55 -13.57 4.45
CA ARG A 100 -13.01 -13.63 3.04
C ARG A 100 -13.11 -15.06 2.50
N MET A 101 -12.34 -16.00 3.06
CA MET A 101 -12.46 -17.42 2.75
C MET A 101 -13.58 -18.12 3.53
N GLY A 102 -14.29 -17.42 4.42
CA GLY A 102 -15.31 -18.01 5.30
C GLY A 102 -14.73 -18.93 6.38
N LEU A 103 -13.43 -18.81 6.70
CA LEU A 103 -12.74 -19.66 7.68
C LEU A 103 -12.70 -19.05 9.09
N LEU A 104 -13.20 -17.82 9.24
CA LEU A 104 -13.44 -17.17 10.53
C LEU A 104 -14.93 -16.91 10.64
N ASP A 105 -15.59 -17.59 11.57
CA ASP A 105 -16.99 -17.35 11.88
C ASP A 105 -17.13 -16.37 13.06
N ASN A 106 -18.23 -15.61 13.12
CA ASN A 106 -18.46 -14.59 14.15
C ASN A 106 -18.73 -15.18 15.56
N LYS A 107 -18.59 -16.50 15.73
CA LYS A 107 -18.81 -17.22 16.99
C LYS A 107 -17.49 -17.79 17.52
N GLY A 108 -16.79 -17.02 18.36
CA GLY A 108 -15.85 -17.52 19.39
C GLY A 108 -14.52 -18.19 18.96
N ASP A 109 -14.51 -19.00 17.91
CA ASP A 109 -13.34 -19.83 17.53
C ASP A 109 -12.20 -18.99 16.95
N GLY A 110 -12.57 -17.90 16.27
CA GLY A 110 -11.64 -16.93 15.71
C GLY A 110 -10.89 -16.15 16.79
N GLU A 111 -11.56 -15.80 17.89
CA GLU A 111 -10.99 -15.03 19.02
C GLU A 111 -9.96 -15.83 19.81
N ALA A 112 -10.20 -17.13 19.99
CA ALA A 112 -9.27 -18.03 20.71
C ALA A 112 -7.91 -18.20 20.00
N ARG A 113 -7.86 -18.01 18.67
CA ARG A 113 -6.65 -18.19 17.83
C ARG A 113 -6.02 -16.90 17.35
N ILE A 114 -6.41 -15.74 17.90
CA ILE A 114 -5.82 -14.45 17.56
C ILE A 114 -4.37 -14.35 18.08
N GLY A 115 -4.06 -15.04 19.19
CA GLY A 115 -2.68 -15.25 19.65
C GLY A 115 -1.91 -13.97 19.97
N TYR A 116 -2.59 -12.85 20.24
CA TYR A 116 -1.89 -11.63 20.67
C TYR A 116 -1.16 -11.91 22.00
N PRO A 117 0.12 -11.52 22.13
CA PRO A 117 0.74 -11.51 23.44
C PRO A 117 -0.06 -10.58 24.34
N LYS A 118 -0.53 -11.08 25.49
CA LYS A 118 -1.06 -10.21 26.55
C LYS A 118 0.13 -9.40 27.06
N GLY A 119 0.13 -8.10 26.73
CA GLY A 119 1.05 -7.12 27.30
C GLY A 119 0.65 -6.77 28.72
#